data_AF-A0A976PI44-F1
#
_entry.id   AF-A0A976PI44-F1
#
_cell.length_a   1.000
_cell.length_b   1.000
_cell.length_c   1.000
_cell.angle_alpha   90.00
_cell.angle_beta   90.00
_cell.angle_gamma   90.00
#
_symmetry.space_group_name_H-M   'P 1'
#
loop_
_entity.id
_entity.type
_entity.pdbx_description
1 polymer ?
#
loop_
_entity_poly.entity_id
_entity_poly.type
_entity_poly.pdbx_seq_one_letter_code
_entity_poly.pdbx_strand_id
1 'polypeptide(L)'
;MKTSLESEDLSNLNQVQQPLTKDARIKQLQELIETLNQICSNLDPYQPIAPAMKQSIEKLNIVVTDDPFTLTNQLVVLLEDAVEELHSLDSRHE
;
A
#
# COMPACT_ATOMS: atom_id res chain seq x y z
N MET A 1 -14.02 -24.22 47.11
CA MET A 1 -14.81 -23.66 45.99
C MET A 1 -14.41 -22.20 45.80
N LYS A 2 -14.23 -21.78 44.55
CA LYS A 2 -13.82 -20.44 44.05
C LYS A 2 -12.32 -20.16 44.14
N THR A 3 -11.59 -19.77 43.08
CA THR A 3 -11.81 -19.67 41.61
C THR A 3 -10.44 -19.27 41.01
N SER A 4 -10.21 -19.72 39.78
CA SER A 4 -9.35 -19.21 38.68
C SER A 4 -8.35 -18.08 38.96
N LEU A 5 -7.07 -18.24 38.60
CA LEU A 5 -6.51 -18.00 37.25
C LEU A 5 -6.92 -16.64 36.64
N GLU A 6 -5.96 -15.73 36.64
CA GLU A 6 -5.66 -14.67 35.65
C GLU A 6 -4.15 -14.40 35.91
N SER A 7 -3.13 -14.76 35.11
CA SER A 7 -2.96 -14.75 33.65
C SER A 7 -3.41 -13.39 33.08
N GLU A 8 -2.62 -12.56 32.41
CA GLU A 8 -1.39 -12.74 31.64
C GLU A 8 -0.62 -11.40 31.61
N ASP A 9 0.70 -11.51 31.50
CA ASP A 9 1.61 -10.64 30.76
C ASP A 9 1.03 -9.34 30.17
N LEU A 10 1.37 -8.21 30.77
CA LEU A 10 1.28 -6.88 30.13
C LEU A 10 2.42 -6.63 29.12
N SER A 11 2.87 -7.67 28.44
CA SER A 11 3.97 -7.59 27.47
C SER A 11 3.40 -7.37 26.06
N ASN A 12 3.86 -6.31 25.41
CA ASN A 12 3.70 -5.97 23.98
C ASN A 12 2.42 -5.26 23.51
N LEU A 13 2.39 -3.94 23.67
CA LEU A 13 1.81 -3.05 22.66
C LEU A 13 2.67 -1.81 22.35
N ASN A 14 3.98 -1.87 22.61
CA ASN A 14 4.92 -0.99 21.90
C ASN A 14 5.37 -1.73 20.64
N GLN A 15 4.51 -1.73 19.61
CA GLN A 15 5.00 -1.92 18.25
C GLN A 15 5.90 -0.72 17.95
N VAL A 16 7.18 -0.90 18.26
CA VAL A 16 8.27 -0.04 17.82
C VAL A 16 8.15 0.01 16.30
N GLN A 17 7.66 1.14 15.76
CA GLN A 17 7.85 1.47 14.36
C GLN A 17 9.35 1.61 14.17
N GLN A 18 10.01 0.49 13.86
CA GLN A 18 11.42 0.52 13.52
C GLN A 18 11.55 1.39 12.27
N PRO A 19 12.56 2.28 12.21
CA PRO A 19 12.82 3.03 11.00
C PRO A 19 13.06 2.04 9.87
N LEU A 20 12.18 2.07 8.88
CA LEU A 20 12.29 1.23 7.69
C LEU A 20 13.64 1.55 7.04
N THR A 21 14.49 0.54 6.85
CA THR A 21 15.79 0.76 6.20
C THR A 21 15.56 1.27 4.79
N LYS A 22 16.51 2.06 4.26
CA LYS A 22 16.44 2.60 2.89
C LYS A 22 16.13 1.49 1.87
N ASP A 23 16.83 0.36 1.97
CA ASP A 23 16.63 -0.80 1.09
C ASP A 23 15.24 -1.42 1.22
N ALA A 24 14.71 -1.50 2.45
CA ALA A 24 13.35 -1.98 2.67
C ALA A 24 12.31 -1.02 2.08
N ARG A 25 12.54 0.30 2.14
CA ARG A 25 11.67 1.29 1.50
C ARG A 25 11.72 1.22 -0.02
N ILE A 26 12.92 1.10 -0.61
CA ILE A 26 13.10 0.90 -2.05
C ILE A 26 12.33 -0.33 -2.52
N LYS A 27 12.45 -1.46 -1.82
CA LYS A 27 11.73 -2.68 -2.15
C LYS A 27 10.20 -2.49 -2.08
N GLN A 28 9.70 -1.82 -1.04
CA GLN A 28 8.27 -1.51 -0.93
C GLN A 28 7.77 -0.62 -2.08
N LEU A 29 8.56 0.38 -2.49
CA LEU A 29 8.22 1.25 -3.61
C LEU A 29 8.20 0.48 -4.93
N GLN A 30 9.13 -0.45 -5.14
CA GLN A 30 9.13 -1.34 -6.30
C GLN A 30 7.89 -2.24 -6.34
N GLU A 31 7.53 -2.86 -5.20
CA GLU A 31 6.32 -3.68 -5.07
C GLU A 31 5.04 -2.86 -5.31
N LEU A 32 5.00 -1.61 -4.83
CA LEU A 32 3.89 -0.68 -5.06
C LEU A 32 3.74 -0.35 -6.55
N ILE A 33 4.84 0.00 -7.22
CA ILE A 33 4.84 0.31 -8.67
C ILE A 33 4.42 -0.91 -9.49
N GLU A 34 4.88 -2.10 -9.14
CA GLU A 34 4.45 -3.34 -9.81
C GLU A 34 2.94 -3.58 -9.63
N THR A 35 2.42 -3.37 -8.42
CA THR A 35 0.99 -3.47 -8.12
C THR A 35 0.17 -2.47 -8.94
N LEU A 36 0.63 -1.22 -9.02
CA LEU A 36 -0.02 -0.17 -9.83
C LEU A 36 -0.05 -0.54 -11.31
N ASN A 37 1.07 -1.05 -11.85
CA ASN A 37 1.15 -1.51 -13.24
C ASN A 37 0.18 -2.67 -13.51
N GLN A 38 0.05 -3.62 -12.58
CA GLN A 38 -0.92 -4.71 -12.70
C GLN A 38 -2.36 -4.21 -12.67
N ILE A 39 -2.70 -3.27 -11.79
CA ILE A 39 -4.04 -2.66 -11.74
C ILE A 39 -4.34 -1.98 -13.08
N CYS A 40 -3.46 -1.10 -13.54
CA CYS A 40 -3.65 -0.36 -14.80
C CYS A 40 -3.75 -1.28 -16.03
N SER A 41 -3.00 -2.40 -16.05
CA SER A 41 -3.03 -3.35 -17.17
C SER A 41 -4.31 -4.18 -17.23
N ASN A 42 -4.98 -4.37 -16.09
CA ASN A 42 -6.19 -5.18 -15.97
C ASN A 42 -7.48 -4.33 -15.89
N LEU A 43 -7.37 -3.02 -15.86
CA LEU A 43 -8.50 -2.12 -15.75
C LEU A 43 -9.14 -1.88 -17.12
N ASP A 44 -10.37 -2.36 -17.29
CA ASP A 44 -11.19 -2.05 -18.45
C ASP A 44 -12.19 -0.94 -18.08
N PRO A 45 -12.09 0.27 -18.68
CA PRO A 45 -12.95 1.40 -18.34
C PRO A 45 -14.41 1.21 -18.73
N TYR A 46 -14.73 0.21 -19.56
CA TYR A 46 -16.09 -0.12 -19.98
C TYR A 46 -16.72 -1.24 -19.15
N GLN A 47 -15.98 -1.81 -18.19
CA GLN A 47 -16.45 -2.89 -17.33
C GLN A 47 -16.44 -2.47 -15.86
N PRO A 48 -17.37 -3.01 -15.05
CA PRO A 48 -17.29 -2.87 -13.61
C PRO A 48 -15.99 -3.47 -13.07
N ILE A 49 -15.32 -2.75 -12.17
CA ILE A 49 -14.10 -3.24 -11.50
C ILE A 49 -14.42 -4.48 -10.68
N ALA A 50 -13.68 -5.56 -10.93
CA ALA A 50 -13.83 -6.82 -10.21
C ALA A 50 -13.61 -6.63 -8.68
N PRO A 51 -14.36 -7.32 -7.81
CA PRO A 51 -14.23 -7.17 -6.36
C PRO A 51 -12.81 -7.38 -5.83
N ALA A 52 -12.07 -8.34 -6.41
CA ALA A 52 -10.67 -8.61 -6.06
C ALA A 52 -9.74 -7.42 -6.40
N MET A 53 -10.01 -6.73 -7.51
CA MET A 53 -9.27 -5.54 -7.92
C MET A 53 -9.63 -4.35 -7.03
N LYS A 54 -10.91 -4.18 -6.65
CA LYS A 54 -11.32 -3.17 -5.66
C LYS A 54 -10.60 -3.32 -4.33
N GLN A 55 -10.51 -4.53 -3.79
CA GLN A 55 -9.74 -4.78 -2.56
C GLN A 55 -8.27 -4.42 -2.69
N SER A 56 -7.68 -4.63 -3.87
CA SER A 56 -6.29 -4.27 -4.13
C SER A 56 -6.10 -2.75 -4.20
N ILE A 57 -7.04 -2.05 -4.84
CA ILE A 57 -7.09 -0.59 -4.92
C ILE A 57 -7.32 0.04 -3.53
N GLU A 58 -8.21 -0.52 -2.72
CA GLU A 58 -8.49 -0.06 -1.35
C GLU A 58 -7.26 -0.17 -0.44
N LYS A 59 -6.43 -1.21 -0.60
CA LYS A 59 -5.16 -1.36 0.13
C LYS A 59 -4.15 -0.25 -0.18
N LEU A 60 -4.31 0.42 -1.32
CA LEU A 60 -3.51 1.58 -1.72
C LEU A 60 -4.08 2.90 -1.20
N ASN A 61 -5.07 2.86 -0.29
CA ASN A 61 -5.82 4.03 0.21
C ASN A 61 -6.59 4.80 -0.88
N ILE A 62 -6.89 4.15 -1.99
CA ILE A 62 -7.73 4.72 -3.05
C ILE A 62 -9.19 4.41 -2.72
N VAL A 63 -9.96 5.46 -2.45
CA VAL A 63 -11.32 5.37 -1.89
C VAL A 63 -12.41 5.42 -2.97
N VAL A 64 -12.12 6.05 -4.11
CA VAL A 64 -13.10 6.25 -5.19
C VAL A 64 -12.80 5.26 -6.30
N THR A 65 -13.70 4.29 -6.48
CA THR A 65 -13.55 3.21 -7.48
C THR A 65 -14.72 3.13 -8.47
N ASP A 66 -15.71 4.00 -8.30
CA ASP A 66 -16.94 4.10 -9.07
C ASP A 66 -16.88 5.18 -10.15
N ASP A 67 -16.04 6.21 -9.98
CA ASP A 67 -15.72 7.19 -11.03
C ASP A 67 -14.36 6.85 -11.69
N PRO A 68 -14.35 6.44 -12.97
CA PRO A 68 -13.10 6.08 -13.67
C PRO A 68 -12.14 7.26 -13.81
N PHE A 69 -12.63 8.49 -13.89
CA PHE A 69 -11.78 9.68 -13.99
C PHE A 69 -11.04 9.93 -12.67
N THR A 70 -11.78 9.98 -11.56
CA THR A 70 -11.18 10.13 -10.22
C THR A 70 -10.25 8.98 -9.89
N LEU A 71 -10.63 7.74 -10.19
CA LEU A 71 -9.79 6.57 -9.98
C LEU A 71 -8.46 6.68 -10.74
N THR A 72 -8.51 7.07 -12.02
CA THR A 72 -7.32 7.23 -12.84
C THR A 72 -6.41 8.31 -12.28
N ASN A 73 -6.95 9.46 -11.86
CA ASN A 73 -6.17 10.51 -11.23
C ASN A 73 -5.49 10.03 -9.94
N GLN A 74 -6.21 9.29 -9.09
CA GLN A 74 -5.65 8.75 -7.85
C GLN A 74 -4.50 7.76 -8.11
N LEU A 75 -4.65 6.90 -9.13
CA LEU A 75 -3.60 5.97 -9.55
C LEU A 75 -2.37 6.69 -10.11
N VAL A 76 -2.57 7.73 -10.92
CA VAL A 76 -1.48 8.53 -11.51
C VAL A 76 -0.68 9.23 -10.42
N VAL A 77 -1.35 9.96 -9.52
CA VAL A 77 -0.68 10.67 -8.42
C VAL A 77 0.13 9.70 -7.55
N LEU A 78 -0.46 8.55 -7.21
CA LEU A 78 0.23 7.55 -6.39
C LEU A 78 1.45 6.96 -7.10
N LEU A 79 1.38 6.78 -8.42
CA LEU A 79 2.51 6.33 -9.22
C LEU A 79 3.62 7.39 -9.30
N GLU A 80 3.25 8.65 -9.54
CA GLU A 80 4.18 9.79 -9.57
C GLU A 80 4.94 9.92 -8.25
N ASP A 81 4.23 9.91 -7.13
CA ASP A 81 4.80 9.96 -5.78
C ASP A 81 5.76 8.78 -5.53
N ALA A 82 5.35 7.56 -5.90
CA ALA A 82 6.17 6.37 -5.68
C ALA A 82 7.46 6.39 -6.52
N VAL A 83 7.38 6.84 -7.77
CA VAL A 83 8.53 6.94 -8.67
C VAL A 83 9.47 8.07 -8.24
N GLU A 84 8.94 9.23 -7.85
CA GLU A 84 9.74 10.34 -7.35
C GLU A 84 10.47 9.95 -6.06
N GLU A 85 9.78 9.28 -5.13
CA GLU A 85 10.42 8.78 -3.91
C GLU A 85 11.50 7.76 -4.23
N LEU A 86 11.23 6.80 -5.13
CA LEU A 86 12.20 5.79 -5.52
C LEU A 86 13.46 6.43 -6.12
N HIS A 87 13.30 7.36 -7.05
CA HIS A 87 14.41 8.13 -7.62
C HIS A 87 15.16 8.93 -6.54
N SER A 88 14.46 9.58 -5.61
CA SER A 88 15.11 10.34 -4.54
C SER A 88 15.98 9.48 -3.62
N LEU A 89 15.58 8.21 -3.41
CA LEU A 89 16.34 7.25 -2.64
C LEU A 89 17.50 6.68 -3.45
N ASP A 90 17.31 6.42 -4.74
CA ASP A 90 18.34 5.85 -5.63
C ASP A 90 19.41 6.89 -5.98
N SER A 91 19.05 8.14 -6.31
CA SER A 91 19.99 9.23 -6.62
C SER A 91 20.86 9.67 -5.43
N ARG A 92 20.51 9.27 -4.19
CA ARG A 92 21.40 9.43 -3.02
C ARG A 92 22.54 8.41 -2.97
N HIS A 93 22.79 7.65 -4.04
CA HIS A 93 23.91 6.73 -4.21
C HIS A 93 25.05 7.24 -5.12
N GLU A 94 24.95 8.43 -5.69
CA GLU A 94 26.07 9.12 -6.37
C GLU A 94 26.63 10.27 -5.52
#